data_AF-A0A6N7PP67-F1
#
_entry.id   AF-A0A6N7PP67-F1
#
_cell.length_a   1.000
_cell.length_b   1.000
_cell.length_c   1.000
_cell.angle_alpha   90.00
_cell.angle_beta   90.00
_cell.angle_gamma   90.00
#
_symmetry.space_group_name_H-M   'P 1'
#
loop_
_entity.id
_entity.type
_entity.pdbx_description
1 polymer ?
#
loop_
_entity_poly.entity_id
_entity_poly.type
_entity_poly.pdbx_seq_one_letter_code
_entity_poly.pdbx_strand_id
1 'polypeptide(L)'
;MIRLRSFLPFVLALAPLALGCKKDEPPAPAPEAKPSTAVLPSGKGRLPLRSPIAAVPKFDPQAMKDYRLEVCYFGTLTLRQARDAYFASLGKDEPSEKKIPNFGVSGGSLPHAPPHAPPTIAPVAKPGASGAPAAGASAAPAIPVPRRVADMGMRAPHERNARACTVAAGLKDPAMPDVDAALGAFAPFSLELSRNIAAASVYYQREEYTKDKLERGKELHKKLVADFAKLDENSEKLGGALAAWRKDHPVDTAKLDEGERLVFTAYDRARGLVLGMIAKKIDVGAFKEGVAALAKDIEAIKAFGTNNTNDPWAKITAPPFTTFHKAADEAQAKISDKGMEPAAFLAMVNTFTSLVEAKHRALSRSLTAKGQVVEPRSGPAARPNVHPRQHIERPDEHAGHKH
;
A
#
# COMPACT_ATOMS: atom_id res chain seq x y z
N MET A 1 13.74 -4.56 -38.81
CA MET A 1 13.43 -3.11 -38.66
C MET A 1 11.95 -2.90 -38.93
N ILE A 2 11.13 -2.86 -37.88
CA ILE A 2 9.68 -2.64 -37.98
C ILE A 2 9.39 -1.29 -37.33
N ARG A 3 9.08 -0.29 -38.16
CA ARG A 3 8.64 1.04 -37.73
C ARG A 3 7.21 0.91 -37.18
N LEU A 4 7.02 1.08 -35.87
CA LEU A 4 5.70 1.33 -35.31
C LEU A 4 5.20 2.68 -35.86
N ARG A 5 4.26 2.61 -36.80
CA ARG A 5 3.50 3.77 -37.25
C ARG A 5 2.46 4.12 -36.19
N SER A 6 2.51 5.39 -35.81
CA SER A 6 1.46 6.21 -35.22
C SER A 6 0.05 5.73 -35.57
N PHE A 7 -0.75 5.45 -34.53
CA PHE A 7 -2.20 5.39 -34.59
C PHE A 7 -2.78 6.12 -33.38
N LEU A 8 -3.13 7.38 -33.62
CA LEU A 8 -3.95 8.19 -32.74
C LEU A 8 -4.87 9.04 -33.62
N PRO A 9 -6.11 8.61 -33.88
CA PRO A 9 -7.17 9.51 -34.26
C PRO A 9 -8.04 9.77 -33.03
N PHE A 10 -7.70 10.81 -32.25
CA PHE A 10 -8.70 11.44 -31.39
C PHE A 10 -9.24 12.67 -32.13
N VAL A 11 -10.43 12.50 -32.69
CA VAL A 11 -11.22 13.57 -33.29
C VAL A 11 -11.62 14.54 -32.17
N LEU A 12 -11.10 15.74 -32.28
CA LEU A 12 -11.45 16.92 -31.49
C LEU A 12 -12.80 17.45 -31.99
N ALA A 13 -13.84 17.37 -31.16
CA ALA A 13 -15.09 18.12 -31.38
C ALA A 13 -15.26 19.11 -30.22
N LEU A 14 -14.84 20.34 -30.47
CA LEU A 14 -15.09 21.53 -29.66
C LEU A 14 -16.46 22.10 -30.05
N ALA A 15 -17.32 22.37 -29.06
CA ALA A 15 -18.43 23.31 -29.18
C ALA A 15 -18.38 24.30 -28.00
N PRO A 16 -18.57 25.61 -28.23
CA PRO A 16 -18.50 26.64 -27.19
C PRO A 16 -19.88 26.90 -26.58
N LEU A 17 -19.97 27.08 -25.26
CA LEU A 17 -21.14 27.71 -24.63
C LEU A 17 -20.71 28.77 -23.61
N ALA A 18 -20.97 30.01 -24.04
CA ALA A 18 -21.41 31.21 -23.35
C ALA A 18 -20.86 31.58 -21.96
N LEU A 19 -20.25 32.76 -21.93
CA LEU A 19 -19.98 33.63 -20.79
C LEU A 19 -21.25 34.04 -20.04
N GLY A 20 -21.19 33.97 -18.71
CA GLY A 20 -22.16 34.58 -17.81
C GLY A 20 -21.48 35.13 -16.56
N CYS A 21 -21.02 36.38 -16.62
CA CYS A 21 -20.53 37.12 -15.47
C CYS A 21 -21.68 37.38 -14.48
N LYS A 22 -21.58 36.87 -13.25
CA LYS A 22 -22.30 37.42 -12.09
C LYS A 22 -21.31 38.02 -11.10
N LYS A 23 -21.71 39.19 -10.63
CA LYS A 23 -21.01 40.18 -9.83
C LYS A 23 -20.86 39.63 -8.40
N ASP A 24 -19.63 39.58 -7.90
CA ASP A 24 -19.32 39.17 -6.53
C ASP A 24 -19.83 40.22 -5.52
N GLU A 25 -20.53 39.72 -4.51
CA GLU A 25 -21.02 40.44 -3.34
C GLU A 25 -20.18 39.95 -2.13
N PRO A 26 -19.72 40.82 -1.22
CA PRO A 26 -18.78 40.43 -0.18
C PRO A 26 -19.45 39.52 0.88
N PRO A 27 -18.73 38.52 1.42
CA PRO A 27 -19.32 37.56 2.35
C PRO A 27 -19.58 38.18 3.72
N ALA A 28 -20.77 37.90 4.27
CA ALA A 28 -21.14 38.22 5.64
C ALA A 28 -20.30 37.42 6.65
N PRO A 29 -20.02 37.99 7.85
CA PRO A 29 -19.22 37.33 8.88
C PRO A 29 -19.90 36.08 9.46
N ALA A 30 -19.12 35.02 9.63
CA ALA A 30 -19.55 33.75 10.20
C ALA A 30 -19.92 33.89 11.70
N PRO A 31 -20.97 33.21 12.18
CA PRO A 31 -21.31 33.21 13.61
C PRO A 31 -20.34 32.34 14.42
N GLU A 32 -19.99 32.84 15.61
CA GLU A 32 -19.08 32.20 16.57
C GLU A 32 -19.54 30.80 17.00
N ALA A 33 -18.62 29.85 16.95
CA ALA A 33 -18.83 28.48 17.43
C ALA A 33 -18.86 28.45 18.96
N LYS A 34 -19.97 27.97 19.54
CA LYS A 34 -20.07 27.69 20.98
C LYS A 34 -19.24 26.44 21.35
N PRO A 35 -18.50 26.45 22.47
CA PRO A 35 -17.73 25.30 22.92
C PRO A 35 -18.64 24.16 23.35
N SER A 36 -18.44 22.99 22.75
CA SER A 36 -19.18 21.76 23.08
C SER A 36 -18.53 21.10 24.31
N THR A 37 -19.23 21.13 25.44
CA THR A 37 -18.90 20.39 26.67
C THR A 37 -19.32 18.93 26.52
N ALA A 38 -18.45 18.11 25.93
CA ALA A 38 -18.62 16.66 25.92
C ALA A 38 -18.23 16.08 27.29
N VAL A 39 -19.23 15.81 28.12
CA VAL A 39 -19.11 15.04 29.36
C VAL A 39 -18.95 13.56 29.00
N LEU A 40 -17.81 12.95 29.36
CA LEU A 40 -17.58 11.50 29.27
C LEU A 40 -18.25 10.79 30.47
N PRO A 41 -19.22 9.88 30.27
CA PRO A 41 -19.73 9.07 31.36
C PRO A 41 -18.75 7.94 31.71
N SER A 42 -18.21 8.00 32.93
CA SER A 42 -17.47 6.90 33.55
C SER A 42 -18.48 5.87 34.09
N GLY A 43 -18.78 4.86 33.27
CA GLY A 43 -19.70 3.77 33.61
C GLY A 43 -19.04 2.41 33.45
N LYS A 44 -18.79 1.73 34.56
CA LYS A 44 -18.37 0.32 34.63
C LYS A 44 -19.36 -0.58 33.87
N GLY A 45 -18.86 -1.38 32.94
CA GLY A 45 -19.27 -2.79 32.84
C GLY A 45 -20.39 -3.17 31.86
N ARG A 46 -20.25 -2.86 30.56
CA ARG A 46 -20.69 -3.75 29.47
C ARG A 46 -19.68 -3.66 28.34
N LEU A 47 -19.05 -4.79 27.98
CA LEU A 47 -18.27 -4.87 26.75
C LEU A 47 -19.20 -4.45 25.60
N PRO A 48 -18.81 -3.53 24.71
CA PRO A 48 -19.66 -3.12 23.60
C PRO A 48 -20.01 -4.37 22.80
N LEU A 49 -21.31 -4.70 22.78
CA LEU A 49 -21.87 -5.73 21.92
C LEU A 49 -21.31 -5.46 20.52
N ARG A 50 -20.57 -6.45 20.00
CA ARG A 50 -19.85 -6.39 18.74
C ARG A 50 -20.80 -5.79 17.70
N SER A 51 -20.46 -4.60 17.17
CA SER A 51 -21.29 -3.94 16.17
C SER A 51 -21.66 -4.95 15.09
N PRO A 52 -22.92 -4.96 14.62
CA PRO A 52 -23.36 -5.90 13.58
C PRO A 52 -22.37 -5.88 12.42
N ILE A 53 -21.99 -7.08 11.95
CA ILE A 53 -21.05 -7.24 10.84
C ILE A 53 -21.61 -6.44 9.66
N ALA A 54 -20.86 -5.44 9.21
CA ALA A 54 -21.28 -4.62 8.08
C ALA A 54 -21.51 -5.51 6.84
N ALA A 55 -22.54 -5.20 6.06
CA ALA A 55 -22.84 -5.91 4.83
C ALA A 55 -21.61 -5.91 3.89
N VAL A 56 -21.30 -7.07 3.29
CA VAL A 56 -20.14 -7.23 2.42
C VAL A 56 -20.58 -7.01 0.97
N PRO A 57 -20.00 -6.08 0.20
CA PRO A 57 -20.36 -5.88 -1.19
C PRO A 57 -20.12 -7.15 -2.02
N LYS A 58 -21.05 -7.46 -2.92
CA LYS A 58 -20.94 -8.55 -3.89
C LYS A 58 -20.10 -8.08 -5.07
N PHE A 59 -18.78 -8.20 -4.94
CA PHE A 59 -17.88 -7.90 -6.05
C PHE A 59 -18.04 -8.91 -7.18
N ASP A 60 -18.03 -8.40 -8.41
CA ASP A 60 -17.78 -9.22 -9.58
C ASP A 60 -16.36 -9.84 -9.52
N PRO A 61 -16.19 -11.14 -9.80
CA PRO A 61 -14.89 -11.80 -9.76
C PRO A 61 -13.83 -11.15 -10.66
N GLN A 62 -14.19 -10.70 -11.88
CA GLN A 62 -13.27 -10.00 -12.78
C GLN A 62 -12.81 -8.70 -12.15
N ALA A 63 -13.74 -7.89 -11.61
CA ALA A 63 -13.40 -6.64 -10.95
C ALA A 63 -12.45 -6.82 -9.75
N MET A 64 -12.62 -7.88 -8.96
CA MET A 64 -11.71 -8.21 -7.85
C MET A 64 -10.33 -8.65 -8.37
N LYS A 65 -10.29 -9.49 -9.41
CA LYS A 65 -9.05 -9.98 -10.00
C LYS A 65 -8.27 -8.84 -10.65
N ASP A 66 -8.91 -7.98 -11.43
CA ASP A 66 -8.30 -6.78 -12.03
C ASP A 66 -7.72 -5.83 -10.97
N TYR A 67 -8.46 -5.59 -9.88
CA TYR A 67 -7.95 -4.81 -8.76
C TYR A 67 -6.66 -5.40 -8.18
N ARG A 68 -6.62 -6.70 -7.90
CA ARG A 68 -5.42 -7.35 -7.34
C ARG A 68 -4.26 -7.36 -8.33
N LEU A 69 -4.54 -7.58 -9.60
CA LEU A 69 -3.55 -7.52 -10.68
C LEU A 69 -2.96 -6.12 -10.82
N GLU A 70 -3.78 -5.07 -10.73
CA GLU A 70 -3.31 -3.68 -10.78
C GLU A 70 -2.43 -3.33 -9.59
N VAL A 71 -2.86 -3.66 -8.36
CA VAL A 71 -2.03 -3.43 -7.17
C VAL A 71 -0.72 -4.22 -7.25
N CYS A 72 -0.75 -5.47 -7.71
CA CYS A 72 0.45 -6.27 -7.93
C CYS A 72 1.38 -5.61 -8.95
N TYR A 73 0.90 -5.35 -10.17
CA TYR A 73 1.74 -4.89 -11.26
C TYR A 73 2.30 -3.49 -11.01
N PHE A 74 1.44 -2.52 -10.67
CA PHE A 74 1.89 -1.15 -10.44
C PHE A 74 2.64 -1.02 -9.12
N GLY A 75 2.22 -1.74 -8.08
CA GLY A 75 2.93 -1.74 -6.80
C GLY A 75 4.34 -2.31 -6.94
N THR A 76 4.55 -3.34 -7.76
CA THR A 76 5.89 -3.93 -7.95
C THR A 76 6.82 -3.06 -8.80
N LEU A 77 6.36 -1.96 -9.39
CA LEU A 77 7.24 -0.95 -9.98
C LEU A 77 8.20 -0.34 -8.94
N THR A 78 7.86 -0.39 -7.65
CA THR A 78 8.82 0.00 -6.59
C THR A 78 10.05 -0.91 -6.52
N LEU A 79 9.97 -2.15 -7.02
CA LEU A 79 11.15 -3.04 -7.13
C LEU A 79 12.12 -2.53 -8.21
N ARG A 80 11.59 -1.99 -9.32
CA ARG A 80 12.43 -1.36 -10.37
C ARG A 80 13.11 -0.11 -9.82
N GLN A 81 12.39 0.71 -9.06
CA GLN A 81 12.97 1.87 -8.39
C GLN A 81 14.08 1.47 -7.39
N ALA A 82 13.86 0.42 -6.61
CA ALA A 82 14.88 -0.10 -5.70
C ALA A 82 16.13 -0.59 -6.44
N ARG A 83 15.95 -1.26 -7.58
CA ARG A 83 17.06 -1.66 -8.47
C ARG A 83 17.82 -0.45 -8.98
N ASP A 84 17.12 0.54 -9.52
CA ASP A 84 17.75 1.69 -10.17
C ASP A 84 18.52 2.52 -9.12
N ALA A 85 17.95 2.69 -7.93
CA ALA A 85 18.65 3.29 -6.80
C ALA A 85 19.88 2.48 -6.36
N TYR A 86 19.77 1.15 -6.33
CA TYR A 86 20.86 0.25 -5.98
C TYR A 86 22.04 0.42 -6.95
N PHE A 87 21.79 0.32 -8.25
CA PHE A 87 22.83 0.51 -9.26
C PHE A 87 23.36 1.94 -9.29
N ALA A 88 22.52 2.96 -9.10
CA ALA A 88 22.98 4.34 -9.01
C ALA A 88 23.93 4.57 -7.81
N SER A 89 23.68 3.91 -6.67
CA SER A 89 24.49 4.05 -5.46
C SER A 89 25.87 3.37 -5.56
N LEU A 90 25.96 2.26 -6.30
CA LEU A 90 27.20 1.50 -6.46
C LEU A 90 27.99 1.87 -7.73
N GLY A 91 27.29 2.29 -8.79
CA GLY A 91 27.85 2.38 -10.12
C GLY A 91 28.14 0.98 -10.70
N LYS A 92 29.37 0.75 -11.13
CA LYS A 92 29.84 -0.55 -11.65
C LYS A 92 30.57 -1.38 -10.58
N ASP A 93 30.69 -0.85 -9.38
CA ASP A 93 31.52 -1.44 -8.33
C ASP A 93 30.71 -2.38 -7.44
N GLU A 94 31.42 -3.30 -6.78
CA GLU A 94 30.86 -4.08 -5.68
C GLU A 94 30.69 -3.21 -4.42
N PRO A 95 29.81 -3.61 -3.47
CA PRO A 95 29.71 -2.94 -2.19
C PRO A 95 31.05 -2.87 -1.47
N SER A 96 31.41 -1.69 -0.97
CA SER A 96 32.63 -1.44 -0.20
C SER A 96 32.32 -0.53 0.99
N GLU A 97 33.23 -0.42 1.95
CA GLU A 97 33.06 0.49 3.09
C GLU A 97 32.83 1.95 2.67
N LYS A 98 33.37 2.32 1.49
CA LYS A 98 33.20 3.66 0.89
C LYS A 98 31.93 3.79 0.05
N LYS A 99 31.29 2.67 -0.33
CA LYS A 99 30.13 2.60 -1.22
C LYS A 99 29.12 1.60 -0.69
N ILE A 100 28.26 2.08 0.20
CA ILE A 100 27.16 1.32 0.76
C ILE A 100 25.95 1.44 -0.18
N PRO A 101 25.30 0.32 -0.57
CA PRO A 101 24.14 0.38 -1.46
C PRO A 101 22.95 1.12 -0.83
N ASN A 102 22.19 1.82 -1.67
CA ASN A 102 20.95 2.49 -1.30
C ASN A 102 19.79 1.97 -2.16
N PHE A 103 18.64 1.66 -1.56
CA PHE A 103 17.46 1.14 -2.24
C PHE A 103 16.38 2.20 -2.52
N GLY A 104 16.72 3.49 -2.42
CA GLY A 104 15.83 4.59 -2.79
C GLY A 104 14.70 4.86 -1.79
N VAL A 105 14.73 4.22 -0.62
CA VAL A 105 14.01 4.70 0.57
C VAL A 105 14.86 5.81 1.16
N SER A 106 14.42 7.06 0.99
CA SER A 106 15.01 8.21 1.67
C SER A 106 14.99 7.90 3.15
N GLY A 107 16.15 7.49 3.67
CA GLY A 107 16.32 7.18 5.07
C GLY A 107 15.92 8.43 5.83
N GLY A 108 14.78 8.37 6.52
CA GLY A 108 14.75 8.96 7.84
C GLY A 108 15.91 8.28 8.55
N SER A 109 17.01 9.00 8.70
CA SER A 109 18.13 8.56 9.52
C SER A 109 17.50 8.08 10.81
N LEU A 110 17.56 6.77 11.08
CA LEU A 110 17.30 6.32 12.43
C LEU A 110 18.27 7.13 13.30
N PRO A 111 17.80 7.76 14.40
CA PRO A 111 18.67 8.52 15.26
C PRO A 111 19.88 7.65 15.56
N HIS A 112 21.06 8.11 15.15
CA HIS A 112 22.33 7.42 15.33
C HIS A 112 22.31 6.81 16.74
N ALA A 113 22.31 5.48 16.82
CA ALA A 113 22.55 4.84 18.10
C ALA A 113 23.92 5.35 18.56
N PRO A 114 24.04 5.89 19.79
CA PRO A 114 25.32 6.38 20.28
C PRO A 114 26.36 5.25 20.15
N PRO A 115 27.61 5.58 19.81
CA PRO A 115 28.65 4.58 19.55
C PRO A 115 28.72 3.62 20.73
N HIS A 116 28.53 2.34 20.45
CA HIS A 116 28.64 1.28 21.44
C HIS A 116 30.05 1.32 22.04
N ALA A 117 30.16 1.84 23.26
CA ALA A 117 31.28 1.50 24.13
C ALA A 117 31.24 -0.01 24.39
N PRO A 118 32.38 -0.72 24.36
CA PRO A 118 32.43 -2.13 24.66
C PRO A 118 31.86 -2.36 26.08
N PRO A 119 31.09 -3.45 26.31
CA PRO A 119 30.48 -3.70 27.60
C PRO A 119 31.57 -3.92 28.65
N THR A 120 31.73 -2.95 29.56
CA THR A 120 32.49 -3.14 30.80
C THR A 120 31.76 -4.18 31.63
N ILE A 121 32.29 -5.39 31.66
CA ILE A 121 31.84 -6.46 32.55
C ILE A 121 32.14 -6.00 33.98
N ALA A 122 31.13 -5.55 34.71
CA ALA A 122 31.25 -5.30 36.13
C ALA A 122 31.37 -6.64 36.89
N PRO A 123 32.25 -6.74 37.90
CA PRO A 123 32.47 -7.98 38.64
C PRO A 123 31.23 -8.38 39.44
N VAL A 124 30.95 -9.68 39.42
CA VAL A 124 29.88 -10.36 40.17
C VAL A 124 30.10 -10.17 41.67
N ALA A 125 29.16 -9.50 42.34
CA ALA A 125 29.12 -9.41 43.79
C ALA A 125 28.64 -10.73 44.41
N LYS A 126 29.32 -11.16 45.48
CA LYS A 126 29.04 -12.36 46.28
C LYS A 126 27.63 -12.32 46.92
N PRO A 127 27.00 -13.49 47.16
CA PRO A 127 25.73 -13.58 47.85
C PRO A 127 25.92 -13.45 49.37
N GLY A 128 25.26 -12.46 49.98
CA GLY A 128 25.13 -12.27 51.43
C GLY A 128 23.70 -12.54 51.89
N ALA A 129 23.58 -13.16 53.06
CA ALA A 129 22.40 -13.85 53.58
C ALA A 129 21.30 -12.95 54.20
N SER A 130 20.09 -13.53 54.19
CA SER A 130 18.97 -13.47 55.15
C SER A 130 18.67 -12.20 55.96
N GLY A 131 17.48 -11.65 55.73
CA GLY A 131 16.75 -10.73 56.62
C GLY A 131 15.25 -10.69 56.30
N ALA A 132 14.41 -10.74 57.34
CA ALA A 132 12.96 -10.98 57.38
C ALA A 132 12.08 -9.79 56.87
N PRO A 133 10.74 -9.96 56.71
CA PRO A 133 9.90 -9.06 55.93
C PRO A 133 9.34 -7.90 56.74
N ALA A 134 9.40 -6.68 56.18
CA ALA A 134 8.66 -5.53 56.67
C ALA A 134 7.50 -5.21 55.69
N ALA A 135 6.30 -5.20 56.25
CA ALA A 135 5.06 -4.84 55.58
C ALA A 135 4.93 -3.32 55.40
N GLY A 136 4.25 -2.91 54.33
CA GLY A 136 3.55 -1.62 54.26
C GLY A 136 4.19 -0.56 53.38
N ALA A 137 3.87 -0.58 52.09
CA ALA A 137 3.77 0.63 51.28
C ALA A 137 2.84 0.38 50.09
N SER A 138 1.67 1.02 50.11
CA SER A 138 0.76 1.12 48.96
C SER A 138 1.47 1.78 47.79
N ALA A 139 1.82 0.98 46.78
CA ALA A 139 2.29 1.46 45.50
C ALA A 139 1.11 2.11 44.74
N ALA A 140 1.27 3.38 44.38
CA ALA A 140 0.39 4.06 43.43
C ALA A 140 0.35 3.25 42.11
N PRO A 141 -0.81 3.21 41.41
CA PRO A 141 -0.92 2.50 40.15
C PRO A 141 0.07 3.10 39.15
N ALA A 142 1.05 2.30 38.75
CA ALA A 142 1.98 2.66 37.69
C ALA A 142 1.17 3.02 36.44
N ILE A 143 1.29 4.28 36.01
CA ILE A 143 0.79 4.71 34.70
C ILE A 143 1.41 3.74 33.68
N PRO A 144 0.61 3.00 32.89
CA PRO A 144 1.17 2.13 31.89
C PRO A 144 2.00 3.00 30.94
N VAL A 145 3.32 2.84 31.01
CA VAL A 145 4.23 3.39 30.00
C VAL A 145 3.64 2.95 28.67
N PRO A 146 3.28 3.88 27.75
CA PRO A 146 2.79 3.49 26.45
C PRO A 146 3.88 2.58 25.87
N ARG A 147 3.55 1.29 25.68
CA ARG A 147 4.41 0.36 24.95
C ARG A 147 4.74 1.12 23.68
N ARG A 148 6.01 1.55 23.56
CA ARG A 148 6.50 2.10 22.31
C ARG A 148 6.07 1.06 21.29
N VAL A 149 5.26 1.48 20.33
CA VAL A 149 5.02 0.73 19.09
C VAL A 149 6.31 0.80 18.27
N ALA A 150 7.44 0.55 18.92
CA ALA A 150 8.76 0.45 18.36
C ALA A 150 8.80 -0.92 17.69
N ASP A 151 9.12 -0.92 16.42
CA ASP A 151 9.37 -2.11 15.62
C ASP A 151 8.14 -2.87 15.09
N MET A 152 7.01 -2.19 14.88
CA MET A 152 6.27 -2.42 13.62
C MET A 152 7.10 -1.78 12.51
N GLY A 153 8.31 -2.34 12.30
CA GLY A 153 9.32 -1.83 11.39
C GLY A 153 8.62 -1.49 10.09
N MET A 154 8.82 -0.25 9.65
CA MET A 154 8.32 0.27 8.39
C MET A 154 8.68 -0.73 7.30
N ARG A 155 7.78 -1.70 7.05
CA ARG A 155 7.98 -2.70 6.00
C ARG A 155 8.16 -1.89 4.76
N ALA A 156 9.32 -2.06 4.14
CA ALA A 156 9.66 -1.24 3.01
C ALA A 156 8.56 -1.42 1.95
N PRO A 157 8.12 -0.34 1.27
CA PRO A 157 6.93 -0.35 0.42
C PRO A 157 6.87 -1.54 -0.58
N HIS A 158 8.04 -1.98 -1.04
CA HIS A 158 8.19 -3.13 -1.93
C HIS A 158 7.66 -4.46 -1.38
N GLU A 159 7.74 -4.73 -0.07
CA GLU A 159 7.24 -5.99 0.50
C GLU A 159 5.70 -6.04 0.51
N ARG A 160 5.06 -4.91 0.87
CA ARG A 160 3.59 -4.79 0.83
C ARG A 160 3.07 -5.06 -0.58
N ASN A 161 3.74 -4.48 -1.58
CA ASN A 161 3.32 -4.56 -2.97
C ASN A 161 3.55 -5.96 -3.57
N ALA A 162 4.69 -6.60 -3.28
CA ALA A 162 4.96 -7.96 -3.74
C ALA A 162 3.94 -8.98 -3.20
N ARG A 163 3.48 -8.82 -1.95
CA ARG A 163 2.44 -9.68 -1.36
C ARG A 163 1.10 -9.58 -2.09
N ALA A 164 0.80 -8.43 -2.71
CA ALA A 164 -0.41 -8.29 -3.52
C ALA A 164 -0.40 -9.22 -4.73
N CYS A 165 0.77 -9.58 -5.27
CA CYS A 165 0.91 -10.54 -6.35
C CYS A 165 0.53 -11.97 -5.93
N THR A 166 0.88 -12.37 -4.71
CA THR A 166 0.45 -13.68 -4.17
C THR A 166 -1.06 -13.73 -3.98
N VAL A 167 -1.68 -12.63 -3.54
CA VAL A 167 -3.14 -12.53 -3.42
C VAL A 167 -3.79 -12.61 -4.80
N ALA A 168 -3.25 -11.90 -5.80
CA ALA A 168 -3.73 -11.97 -7.18
C ALA A 168 -3.61 -13.39 -7.76
N ALA A 169 -2.48 -14.07 -7.53
CA ALA A 169 -2.25 -15.44 -7.99
C ALA A 169 -3.20 -16.47 -7.35
N GLY A 170 -3.73 -16.16 -6.17
CA GLY A 170 -4.74 -16.99 -5.50
C GLY A 170 -6.14 -16.87 -6.10
N LEU A 171 -6.41 -15.86 -6.93
CA LEU A 171 -7.71 -15.64 -7.56
C LEU A 171 -7.80 -16.42 -8.88
N LYS A 172 -8.47 -17.58 -8.82
CA LYS A 172 -8.65 -18.45 -9.99
C LYS A 172 -9.66 -17.92 -10.99
N ASP A 173 -10.71 -17.26 -10.51
CA ASP A 173 -11.81 -16.78 -11.34
C ASP A 173 -11.79 -15.26 -11.54
N PRO A 174 -12.09 -14.78 -12.76
CA PRO A 174 -12.21 -15.56 -13.99
C PRO A 174 -10.84 -16.04 -14.48
N ALA A 175 -10.82 -17.11 -15.28
CA ALA A 175 -9.57 -17.62 -15.86
C ALA A 175 -8.98 -16.60 -16.83
N MET A 176 -7.71 -16.28 -16.66
CA MET A 176 -6.96 -15.36 -17.52
C MET A 176 -5.66 -16.06 -17.96
N PRO A 177 -5.69 -17.08 -18.84
CA PRO A 177 -4.62 -18.08 -18.96
C PRO A 177 -3.21 -17.49 -19.09
N ASP A 178 -3.02 -16.50 -19.98
CA ASP A 178 -1.72 -15.86 -20.20
C ASP A 178 -1.28 -15.00 -19.00
N VAL A 179 -2.22 -14.29 -18.37
CA VAL A 179 -1.96 -13.48 -17.18
C VAL A 179 -1.67 -14.38 -15.98
N ASP A 180 -2.42 -15.46 -15.81
CA ASP A 180 -2.27 -16.43 -14.72
C ASP A 180 -0.93 -17.17 -14.83
N ALA A 181 -0.52 -17.54 -16.05
CA ALA A 181 0.80 -18.11 -16.31
C ALA A 181 1.93 -17.10 -15.98
N ALA A 182 1.83 -15.87 -16.46
CA ALA A 182 2.83 -14.83 -16.17
C ALA A 182 2.89 -14.49 -14.67
N LEU A 183 1.74 -14.41 -14.01
CA LEU A 183 1.63 -14.13 -12.59
C LEU A 183 2.14 -15.29 -11.73
N GLY A 184 1.91 -16.54 -12.14
CA GLY A 184 2.44 -17.73 -11.48
C GLY A 184 3.97 -17.74 -11.42
N ALA A 185 4.64 -17.22 -12.44
CA ALA A 185 6.09 -17.03 -12.44
C ALA A 185 6.52 -15.79 -11.65
N PHE A 186 5.83 -14.66 -11.82
CA PHE A 186 6.23 -13.37 -11.25
C PHE A 186 5.97 -13.26 -9.74
N ALA A 187 4.86 -13.80 -9.22
CA ALA A 187 4.48 -13.67 -7.82
C ALA A 187 5.50 -14.25 -6.83
N PRO A 188 5.97 -15.52 -6.94
CA PRO A 188 7.00 -16.04 -6.03
C PRO A 188 8.33 -15.29 -6.17
N PHE A 189 8.73 -14.96 -7.39
CA PHE A 189 9.95 -14.20 -7.69
C PHE A 189 9.95 -12.80 -7.04
N SER A 190 8.87 -12.03 -7.24
CA SER A 190 8.75 -10.67 -6.68
C SER A 190 8.76 -10.68 -5.15
N LEU A 191 8.16 -11.69 -4.52
CA LEU A 191 8.18 -11.86 -3.07
C LEU A 191 9.59 -12.20 -2.58
N GLU A 192 10.32 -13.09 -3.24
CA GLU A 192 11.70 -13.41 -2.90
C GLU A 192 12.62 -12.19 -3.05
N LEU A 193 12.55 -11.48 -4.18
CA LEU A 193 13.33 -10.27 -4.41
C LEU A 193 13.05 -9.22 -3.34
N SER A 194 11.78 -9.00 -2.97
CA SER A 194 11.43 -8.05 -1.90
C SER A 194 12.07 -8.42 -0.56
N ARG A 195 12.18 -9.72 -0.24
CA ARG A 195 12.86 -10.20 0.97
C ARG A 195 14.38 -10.01 0.90
N ASN A 196 14.98 -10.24 -0.26
CA ASN A 196 16.42 -10.04 -0.47
C ASN A 196 16.79 -8.54 -0.33
N ILE A 197 15.97 -7.64 -0.87
CA ILE A 197 16.13 -6.18 -0.70
C ILE A 197 16.01 -5.79 0.77
N ALA A 198 15.01 -6.30 1.48
CA ALA A 198 14.82 -6.02 2.90
C ALA A 198 16.00 -6.54 3.74
N ALA A 199 16.48 -7.75 3.47
CA ALA A 199 17.63 -8.33 4.15
C ALA A 199 18.90 -7.49 3.92
N ALA A 200 19.16 -7.08 2.68
CA ALA A 200 20.28 -6.19 2.37
C ALA A 200 20.14 -4.81 3.03
N SER A 201 18.94 -4.22 3.00
CA SER A 201 18.66 -2.94 3.66
C SER A 201 18.99 -3.01 5.15
N VAL A 202 18.53 -4.05 5.85
CA VAL A 202 18.80 -4.25 7.29
C VAL A 202 20.29 -4.47 7.55
N TYR A 203 20.95 -5.30 6.74
CA TYR A 203 22.38 -5.58 6.87
C TYR A 203 23.25 -4.31 6.79
N TYR A 204 22.99 -3.45 5.80
CA TYR A 204 23.72 -2.20 5.64
C TYR A 204 23.32 -1.14 6.67
N GLN A 205 22.03 -1.05 7.03
CA GLN A 205 21.55 -0.10 8.06
C GLN A 205 22.08 -0.42 9.46
N ARG A 206 22.31 -1.70 9.77
CA ARG A 206 22.87 -2.15 11.06
C ARG A 206 24.39 -2.16 11.09
N GLU A 207 25.03 -1.70 10.01
CA GLU A 207 26.48 -1.70 9.84
C GLU A 207 27.10 -3.09 10.10
N GLU A 208 26.35 -4.18 9.83
CA GLU A 208 26.82 -5.55 10.04
C GLU A 208 28.07 -5.84 9.18
N TYR A 209 28.24 -5.09 8.08
CA TYR A 209 29.41 -5.14 7.21
C TYR A 209 30.74 -4.81 7.88
N THR A 210 30.73 -4.07 9.00
CA THR A 210 31.94 -3.77 9.77
C THR A 210 32.46 -5.00 10.53
N LYS A 211 31.59 -5.96 10.81
CA LYS A 211 31.90 -7.17 11.59
C LYS A 211 32.42 -8.30 10.72
N ASP A 212 31.86 -8.47 9.54
CA ASP A 212 32.19 -9.55 8.60
C ASP A 212 33.04 -9.08 7.41
N LYS A 213 33.53 -7.83 7.43
CA LYS A 213 34.33 -7.23 6.36
C LYS A 213 33.68 -7.37 4.97
N LEU A 214 32.35 -7.21 4.91
CA LEU A 214 31.52 -7.26 3.70
C LEU A 214 31.32 -8.65 3.07
N GLU A 215 31.66 -9.75 3.73
CA GLU A 215 31.44 -11.10 3.18
C GLU A 215 29.97 -11.32 2.82
N ARG A 216 29.04 -11.09 3.76
CA ARG A 216 27.60 -11.23 3.49
C ARG A 216 27.10 -10.18 2.50
N GLY A 217 27.67 -8.98 2.52
CA GLY A 217 27.34 -7.91 1.58
C GLY A 217 27.61 -8.30 0.12
N LYS A 218 28.73 -9.00 -0.15
CA LYS A 218 29.08 -9.49 -1.48
C LYS A 218 28.16 -10.62 -1.94
N GLU A 219 27.79 -11.53 -1.04
CA GLU A 219 26.81 -12.58 -1.34
C GLU A 219 25.44 -11.99 -1.70
N LEU A 220 24.97 -11.02 -0.91
CA LEU A 220 23.73 -10.29 -1.17
C LEU A 220 23.78 -9.53 -2.49
N HIS A 221 24.91 -8.89 -2.80
CA HIS A 221 25.11 -8.21 -4.10
C HIS A 221 24.96 -9.17 -5.28
N LYS A 222 25.66 -10.30 -5.26
CA LYS A 222 25.57 -11.31 -6.32
C LYS A 222 24.14 -11.79 -6.52
N LYS A 223 23.41 -12.03 -5.42
CA LYS A 223 22.00 -12.44 -5.47
C LYS A 223 21.11 -11.34 -6.06
N LEU A 224 21.23 -10.11 -5.56
CA LEU A 224 20.43 -8.98 -6.01
C LEU A 224 20.66 -8.64 -7.48
N VAL A 225 21.90 -8.63 -7.96
CA VAL A 225 22.21 -8.37 -9.38
C VAL A 225 21.56 -9.43 -10.27
N ALA A 226 21.62 -10.71 -9.89
CA ALA A 226 20.98 -11.79 -10.63
C ALA A 226 19.44 -11.66 -10.62
N ASP A 227 18.84 -11.30 -9.48
CA ASP A 227 17.40 -11.12 -9.38
C ASP A 227 16.93 -9.88 -10.15
N PHE A 228 17.68 -8.78 -10.09
CA PHE A 228 17.37 -7.55 -10.83
C PHE A 228 17.42 -7.73 -12.34
N ALA A 229 18.30 -8.60 -12.86
CA ALA A 229 18.29 -8.96 -14.27
C ALA A 229 16.99 -9.68 -14.67
N LYS A 230 16.47 -10.55 -13.81
CA LYS A 230 15.19 -11.27 -14.02
C LYS A 230 13.96 -10.38 -13.83
N LEU A 231 14.09 -9.29 -13.08
CA LEU A 231 12.97 -8.40 -12.76
C LEU A 231 12.35 -7.80 -14.02
N ASP A 232 13.15 -7.28 -14.93
CA ASP A 232 12.65 -6.67 -16.18
C ASP A 232 11.91 -7.69 -17.02
N GLU A 233 12.52 -8.85 -17.26
CA GLU A 233 11.92 -9.91 -18.07
C GLU A 233 10.56 -10.33 -17.53
N ASN A 234 10.47 -10.65 -16.23
CA ASN A 234 9.22 -11.14 -15.66
C ASN A 234 8.16 -10.03 -15.54
N SER A 235 8.56 -8.79 -15.25
CA SER A 235 7.62 -7.65 -15.21
C SER A 235 7.13 -7.26 -16.60
N GLU A 236 7.96 -7.33 -17.65
CA GLU A 236 7.56 -7.13 -19.04
C GLU A 236 6.60 -8.22 -19.51
N LYS A 237 6.84 -9.50 -19.17
CA LYS A 237 5.91 -10.61 -19.46
C LYS A 237 4.54 -10.39 -18.83
N LEU A 238 4.49 -10.06 -17.53
CA LEU A 238 3.23 -9.78 -16.84
C LEU A 238 2.53 -8.53 -17.41
N GLY A 239 3.27 -7.45 -17.64
CA GLY A 239 2.74 -6.22 -18.22
C GLY A 239 2.17 -6.43 -19.64
N GLY A 240 2.88 -7.21 -20.46
CA GLY A 240 2.43 -7.59 -21.80
C GLY A 240 1.16 -8.44 -21.79
N ALA A 241 1.10 -9.48 -20.94
CA ALA A 241 -0.09 -10.31 -20.78
C ALA A 241 -1.29 -9.47 -20.31
N LEU A 242 -1.09 -8.58 -19.35
CA LEU A 242 -2.12 -7.67 -18.86
C LEU A 242 -2.60 -6.66 -19.92
N ALA A 243 -1.69 -6.16 -20.75
CA ALA A 243 -2.04 -5.25 -21.84
C ALA A 243 -2.83 -5.97 -22.94
N ALA A 244 -2.43 -7.20 -23.31
CA ALA A 244 -3.16 -8.04 -24.25
C ALA A 244 -4.57 -8.36 -23.73
N TRP A 245 -4.68 -8.83 -22.48
CA TRP A 245 -5.97 -9.13 -21.86
C TRP A 245 -6.93 -7.95 -21.90
N ARG A 246 -6.49 -6.76 -21.47
CA ARG A 246 -7.34 -5.56 -21.45
C ARG A 246 -7.75 -5.08 -22.83
N LYS A 247 -6.92 -5.32 -23.84
CA LYS A 247 -7.27 -5.02 -25.23
C LYS A 247 -8.41 -5.90 -25.71
N ASP A 248 -8.38 -7.19 -25.35
CA ASP A 248 -9.38 -8.17 -25.76
C ASP A 248 -10.65 -8.14 -24.88
N HIS A 249 -10.53 -7.57 -23.67
CA HIS A 249 -11.61 -7.44 -22.69
C HIS A 249 -11.78 -5.97 -22.28
N PRO A 250 -12.21 -5.08 -23.22
CA PRO A 250 -12.44 -3.69 -22.89
C PRO A 250 -13.56 -3.56 -21.85
N VAL A 251 -13.47 -2.54 -21.01
CA VAL A 251 -14.54 -2.22 -20.06
C VAL A 251 -15.79 -1.82 -20.84
N ASP A 252 -16.92 -2.42 -20.50
CA ASP A 252 -18.22 -2.06 -21.07
C ASP A 252 -18.71 -0.74 -20.49
N THR A 253 -18.30 0.36 -21.11
CA THR A 253 -18.60 1.72 -20.66
C THR A 253 -20.09 2.06 -20.73
N ALA A 254 -20.89 1.28 -21.48
CA ALA A 254 -22.34 1.48 -21.57
C ALA A 254 -23.09 1.08 -20.29
N LYS A 255 -22.47 0.26 -19.43
CA LYS A 255 -23.06 -0.20 -18.16
C LYS A 255 -22.68 0.66 -16.96
N LEU A 256 -21.77 1.62 -17.14
CA LEU A 256 -21.26 2.46 -16.07
C LEU A 256 -22.23 3.62 -15.81
N ASP A 257 -22.46 3.93 -14.53
CA ASP A 257 -23.11 5.19 -14.17
C ASP A 257 -22.19 6.39 -14.48
N GLU A 258 -22.74 7.61 -14.50
CA GLU A 258 -21.98 8.80 -14.91
C GLU A 258 -20.72 9.02 -14.06
N GLY A 259 -20.85 8.90 -12.74
CA GLY A 259 -19.73 9.06 -11.81
C GLY A 259 -18.64 8.01 -12.06
N GLU A 260 -19.03 6.75 -12.25
CA GLU A 260 -18.13 5.67 -12.62
C GLU A 260 -17.42 5.93 -13.95
N ARG A 261 -18.15 6.33 -14.99
CA ARG A 261 -17.58 6.60 -16.32
C ARG A 261 -16.54 7.73 -16.31
N LEU A 262 -16.82 8.83 -15.59
CA LEU A 262 -15.88 9.92 -15.41
C LEU A 262 -14.60 9.44 -14.70
N VAL A 263 -14.76 8.65 -13.64
CA VAL A 263 -13.63 8.06 -12.89
C VAL A 263 -12.81 7.10 -13.75
N PHE A 264 -13.44 6.22 -14.53
CA PHE A 264 -12.74 5.28 -15.40
C PHE A 264 -11.94 6.01 -16.50
N THR A 265 -12.49 7.08 -17.07
CA THR A 265 -11.80 7.92 -18.06
C THR A 265 -10.54 8.55 -17.46
N ALA A 266 -10.67 9.19 -16.30
CA ALA A 266 -9.53 9.76 -15.56
C ALA A 266 -8.52 8.69 -15.15
N TYR A 267 -9.00 7.50 -14.74
CA TYR A 267 -8.16 6.39 -14.31
C TYR A 267 -7.32 5.83 -15.44
N ASP A 268 -7.91 5.61 -16.62
CA ASP A 268 -7.18 5.13 -17.79
C ASP A 268 -6.11 6.12 -18.25
N ARG A 269 -6.38 7.43 -18.12
CA ARG A 269 -5.40 8.48 -18.38
C ARG A 269 -4.26 8.47 -17.35
N ALA A 270 -4.57 8.39 -16.06
CA ALA A 270 -3.58 8.25 -15.00
C ALA A 270 -2.72 6.97 -15.18
N ARG A 271 -3.35 5.86 -15.57
CA ARG A 271 -2.67 4.61 -15.90
C ARG A 271 -1.73 4.78 -17.09
N GLY A 272 -2.18 5.47 -18.15
CA GLY A 272 -1.38 5.80 -19.32
C GLY A 272 -0.12 6.59 -18.96
N LEU A 273 -0.24 7.57 -18.07
CA LEU A 273 0.92 8.32 -17.54
C LEU A 273 1.93 7.37 -16.87
N VAL A 274 1.48 6.48 -15.98
CA VAL A 274 2.39 5.54 -15.29
C VAL A 274 3.06 4.57 -16.26
N LEU A 275 2.30 4.03 -17.23
CA LEU A 275 2.84 3.14 -18.26
C LEU A 275 3.84 3.87 -19.18
N GLY A 276 3.60 5.14 -19.49
CA GLY A 276 4.52 5.96 -20.29
C GLY A 276 5.87 6.19 -19.61
N MET A 277 5.90 6.30 -18.28
CA MET A 277 7.16 6.49 -17.52
C MET A 277 8.05 5.25 -17.50
N ILE A 278 7.48 4.05 -17.67
CA ILE A 278 8.23 2.78 -17.68
C ILE A 278 8.58 2.31 -19.10
N ALA A 279 8.24 3.10 -20.11
CA ALA A 279 8.66 2.86 -21.48
C ALA A 279 10.18 3.06 -21.61
N LYS A 280 10.80 2.36 -22.57
CA LYS A 280 12.25 2.48 -22.84
C LYS A 280 12.68 3.91 -23.21
N LYS A 281 11.74 4.68 -23.77
CA LYS A 281 11.89 6.12 -24.05
C LYS A 281 10.62 6.80 -23.58
N ILE A 282 10.78 7.78 -22.72
CA ILE A 282 9.66 8.58 -22.25
C ILE A 282 9.35 9.65 -23.29
N ASP A 283 8.10 9.69 -23.74
CA ASP A 283 7.58 10.81 -24.52
C ASP A 283 7.18 11.95 -23.57
N VAL A 284 8.10 12.90 -23.37
CA VAL A 284 7.90 14.04 -22.49
C VAL A 284 6.72 14.91 -22.95
N GLY A 285 6.49 15.02 -24.26
CA GLY A 285 5.36 15.77 -24.82
C GLY A 285 4.03 15.12 -24.43
N ALA A 286 3.88 13.83 -24.75
CA ALA A 286 2.70 13.06 -24.41
C ALA A 286 2.45 12.99 -22.89
N PHE A 287 3.52 12.96 -22.08
CA PHE A 287 3.39 13.02 -20.61
C PHE A 287 2.76 14.34 -20.17
N LYS A 288 3.28 15.48 -20.63
CA LYS A 288 2.74 16.82 -20.28
C LYS A 288 1.30 17.00 -20.73
N GLU A 289 0.99 16.57 -21.96
CA GLU A 289 -0.37 16.58 -22.49
C GLU A 289 -1.31 15.71 -21.64
N GLY A 290 -0.86 14.51 -21.26
CA GLY A 290 -1.60 13.61 -20.39
C GLY A 290 -1.87 14.20 -19.01
N VAL A 291 -0.92 14.93 -18.41
CA VAL A 291 -1.12 15.64 -17.13
C VAL A 291 -2.17 16.74 -17.27
N ALA A 292 -2.06 17.60 -18.29
CA ALA A 292 -3.03 18.67 -18.53
C ALA A 292 -4.43 18.11 -18.83
N ALA A 293 -4.51 17.01 -19.56
CA ALA A 293 -5.77 16.33 -19.83
C ALA A 293 -6.34 15.72 -18.53
N LEU A 294 -5.52 15.09 -17.68
CA LEU A 294 -5.97 14.54 -16.41
C LEU A 294 -6.55 15.63 -15.49
N ALA A 295 -5.95 16.82 -15.47
CA ALA A 295 -6.50 17.97 -14.74
C ALA A 295 -7.96 18.25 -15.11
N LYS A 296 -8.29 18.21 -16.41
CA LYS A 296 -9.66 18.43 -16.90
C LYS A 296 -10.63 17.35 -16.44
N ASP A 297 -10.21 16.08 -16.45
CA ASP A 297 -11.07 14.99 -15.96
C ASP A 297 -11.33 15.13 -14.46
N ILE A 298 -10.33 15.57 -13.69
CA ILE A 298 -10.47 15.79 -12.25
C ILE A 298 -11.50 16.88 -11.96
N GLU A 299 -11.47 17.99 -12.71
CA GLU A 299 -12.48 19.04 -12.56
C GLU A 299 -13.87 18.55 -12.96
N ALA A 300 -13.99 17.69 -13.99
CA ALA A 300 -15.26 17.05 -14.34
C ALA A 300 -15.80 16.17 -13.21
N ILE A 301 -14.95 15.34 -12.58
CA ILE A 301 -15.32 14.51 -11.43
C ILE A 301 -15.76 15.38 -10.24
N LYS A 302 -15.04 16.47 -9.95
CA LYS A 302 -15.40 17.40 -8.87
C LYS A 302 -16.73 18.09 -9.13
N ALA A 303 -16.92 18.61 -10.34
CA ALA A 303 -18.18 19.26 -10.75
C ALA A 303 -19.37 18.29 -10.64
N PHE A 304 -19.19 17.05 -11.10
CA PHE A 304 -20.20 16.00 -10.93
C PHE A 304 -20.49 15.73 -9.45
N GLY A 305 -19.45 15.59 -8.61
CA GLY A 305 -19.60 15.36 -7.17
C GLY A 305 -20.30 16.47 -6.41
N THR A 306 -20.14 17.73 -6.82
CA THR A 306 -20.89 18.88 -6.26
C THR A 306 -22.38 18.75 -6.51
N ASN A 307 -22.75 18.31 -7.72
CA ASN A 307 -24.16 18.11 -8.10
C ASN A 307 -24.73 16.77 -7.61
N ASN A 308 -23.87 15.83 -7.21
CA ASN A 308 -24.23 14.47 -6.79
C ASN A 308 -23.47 14.11 -5.50
N THR A 309 -23.75 14.82 -4.40
CA THR A 309 -22.97 14.74 -3.13
C THR A 309 -22.91 13.36 -2.49
N ASN A 310 -23.86 12.48 -2.83
CA ASN A 310 -23.92 11.10 -2.35
C ASN A 310 -23.27 10.08 -3.30
N ASP A 311 -22.79 10.51 -4.46
CA ASP A 311 -22.12 9.62 -5.41
C ASP A 311 -20.79 9.12 -4.81
N PRO A 312 -20.63 7.80 -4.61
CA PRO A 312 -19.43 7.25 -4.01
C PRO A 312 -18.21 7.40 -4.90
N TRP A 313 -18.37 7.44 -6.23
CA TRP A 313 -17.28 7.54 -7.18
C TRP A 313 -16.55 8.88 -7.06
N ALA A 314 -17.25 9.99 -7.26
CA ALA A 314 -16.67 11.32 -7.14
C ALA A 314 -16.15 11.60 -5.72
N LYS A 315 -16.93 11.28 -4.69
CA LYS A 315 -16.57 11.53 -3.28
C LYS A 315 -15.28 10.84 -2.84
N ILE A 316 -15.08 9.59 -3.25
CA ILE A 316 -13.94 8.77 -2.76
C ILE A 316 -12.70 8.97 -3.63
N THR A 317 -12.86 9.21 -4.94
CA THR A 317 -11.74 9.22 -5.88
C THR A 317 -11.19 10.61 -6.18
N ALA A 318 -11.97 11.69 -6.05
CA ALA A 318 -11.49 13.04 -6.34
C ALA A 318 -10.24 13.46 -5.52
N PRO A 319 -10.13 13.17 -4.21
CA PRO A 319 -8.92 13.52 -3.46
C PRO A 319 -7.68 12.72 -3.92
N PRO A 320 -7.72 11.37 -4.04
CA PRO A 320 -6.59 10.60 -4.58
C PRO A 320 -6.17 11.00 -6.00
N PHE A 321 -7.11 11.34 -6.88
CA PHE A 321 -6.79 11.89 -8.20
C PHE A 321 -6.06 13.23 -8.09
N THR A 322 -6.50 14.13 -7.22
CA THR A 322 -5.84 15.42 -6.99
C THR A 322 -4.41 15.21 -6.47
N THR A 323 -4.21 14.26 -5.54
CA THR A 323 -2.88 13.90 -5.05
C THR A 323 -1.98 13.32 -6.15
N PHE A 324 -2.50 12.41 -6.97
CA PHE A 324 -1.76 11.85 -8.10
C PHE A 324 -1.42 12.91 -9.15
N HIS A 325 -2.37 13.77 -9.51
CA HIS A 325 -2.14 14.87 -10.45
C HIS A 325 -1.06 15.83 -9.94
N LYS A 326 -1.07 16.18 -8.66
CA LYS A 326 -0.01 17.00 -8.06
C LYS A 326 1.37 16.32 -8.21
N ALA A 327 1.47 15.02 -7.94
CA ALA A 327 2.72 14.30 -8.13
C ALA A 327 3.16 14.25 -9.61
N ALA A 328 2.20 14.11 -10.53
CA ALA A 328 2.47 14.10 -11.97
C ALA A 328 2.91 15.48 -12.49
N ASP A 329 2.32 16.55 -11.95
CA ASP A 329 2.68 17.92 -12.25
C ASP A 329 4.10 18.26 -11.78
N GLU A 330 4.42 17.93 -10.53
CA GLU A 330 5.78 18.06 -9.99
C GLU A 330 6.81 17.23 -10.77
N ALA A 331 6.40 16.06 -11.28
CA ALA A 331 7.25 15.19 -12.08
C ALA A 331 7.58 15.76 -13.47
N GLN A 332 6.79 16.71 -14.00
CA GLN A 332 7.05 17.34 -15.31
C GLN A 332 8.41 18.03 -15.37
N ALA A 333 8.90 18.57 -14.25
CA ALA A 333 10.22 19.20 -14.15
C ALA A 333 11.36 18.19 -13.97
N LYS A 334 11.03 16.92 -13.71
CA LYS A 334 11.96 15.85 -13.30
C LYS A 334 11.99 14.68 -14.30
N ILE A 335 11.41 14.90 -15.47
CA ILE A 335 11.28 13.91 -16.54
C ILE A 335 12.10 14.33 -17.76
N SER A 336 12.74 13.35 -18.38
CA SER A 336 13.53 13.49 -19.60
C SER A 336 13.27 12.29 -20.52
N ASP A 337 13.77 12.37 -21.75
CA ASP A 337 13.75 11.25 -22.70
C ASP A 337 14.50 10.01 -22.18
N LYS A 338 15.47 10.22 -21.28
CA LYS A 338 16.28 9.16 -20.64
C LYS A 338 15.63 8.53 -19.40
N GLY A 339 14.55 9.11 -18.88
CA GLY A 339 13.92 8.63 -17.65
C GLY A 339 13.44 9.74 -16.74
N MET A 340 12.99 9.34 -15.56
CA MET A 340 12.48 10.20 -14.50
C MET A 340 13.37 10.11 -13.26
N GLU A 341 13.49 11.20 -12.50
CA GLU A 341 14.16 11.19 -11.20
C GLU A 341 13.55 10.11 -10.28
N PRO A 342 14.37 9.27 -9.60
CA PRO A 342 13.86 8.15 -8.79
C PRO A 342 12.83 8.54 -7.73
N ALA A 343 12.98 9.71 -7.10
CA ALA A 343 12.04 10.19 -6.08
C ALA A 343 10.66 10.55 -6.69
N ALA A 344 10.65 11.19 -7.87
CA ALA A 344 9.43 11.50 -8.60
C ALA A 344 8.73 10.22 -9.09
N PHE A 345 9.49 9.26 -9.59
CA PHE A 345 8.96 7.97 -10.01
C PHE A 345 8.28 7.22 -8.85
N LEU A 346 8.93 7.18 -7.68
CA LEU A 346 8.36 6.54 -6.49
C LEU A 346 7.08 7.26 -6.02
N ALA A 347 7.07 8.60 -6.03
CA ALA A 347 5.88 9.38 -5.69
C ALA A 347 4.70 9.07 -6.63
N MET A 348 4.96 9.00 -7.94
CA MET A 348 3.96 8.63 -8.95
C MET A 348 3.40 7.22 -8.73
N VAL A 349 4.26 6.22 -8.50
CA VAL A 349 3.84 4.83 -8.26
C VAL A 349 2.99 4.71 -6.99
N ASN A 350 3.41 5.35 -5.90
CA ASN A 350 2.70 5.29 -4.61
C ASN A 350 1.33 5.97 -4.67
N THR A 351 1.26 7.15 -5.29
CA THR A 351 -0.01 7.89 -5.44
C THR A 351 -0.94 7.18 -6.42
N PHE A 352 -0.41 6.57 -7.49
CA PHE A 352 -1.21 5.75 -8.40
C PHE A 352 -1.76 4.50 -7.73
N THR A 353 -0.95 3.79 -6.93
CA THR A 353 -1.43 2.62 -6.17
C THR A 353 -2.55 3.01 -5.20
N SER A 354 -2.43 4.19 -4.56
CA SER A 354 -3.49 4.75 -3.71
C SER A 354 -4.77 5.07 -4.49
N LEU A 355 -4.64 5.50 -5.75
CA LEU A 355 -5.76 5.71 -6.67
C LEU A 355 -6.44 4.39 -7.06
N VAL A 356 -5.68 3.32 -7.32
CA VAL A 356 -6.23 1.97 -7.57
C VAL A 356 -7.08 1.51 -6.38
N GLU A 357 -6.57 1.68 -5.15
CA GLU A 357 -7.31 1.35 -3.94
C GLU A 357 -8.55 2.23 -3.75
N ALA A 358 -8.47 3.53 -4.08
CA ALA A 358 -9.61 4.42 -4.02
C ALA A 358 -10.72 4.04 -5.00
N LYS A 359 -10.37 3.67 -6.24
CA LYS A 359 -11.30 3.13 -7.24
C LYS A 359 -12.03 1.90 -6.71
N HIS A 360 -11.31 0.96 -6.12
CA HIS A 360 -11.92 -0.25 -5.53
C HIS A 360 -12.83 0.06 -4.33
N ARG A 361 -12.45 1.02 -3.48
CA ARG A 361 -13.32 1.51 -2.39
C ARG A 361 -14.58 2.20 -2.91
N ALA A 362 -14.49 2.97 -4.00
CA ALA A 362 -15.64 3.58 -4.64
C ALA A 362 -16.60 2.52 -5.18
N LEU A 363 -16.08 1.52 -5.90
CA LEU A 363 -16.87 0.36 -6.35
C LEU A 363 -17.57 -0.33 -5.18
N SER A 364 -16.83 -0.65 -4.11
CA SER A 364 -17.38 -1.25 -2.88
C SER A 364 -18.58 -0.49 -2.33
N ARG A 365 -18.47 0.85 -2.25
CA ARG A 365 -19.55 1.71 -1.75
C ARG A 365 -20.71 1.83 -2.73
N SER A 366 -20.43 1.89 -4.04
CA SER A 366 -21.45 1.87 -5.08
C SER A 366 -22.28 0.58 -5.04
N LEU A 367 -21.64 -0.59 -4.96
CA LEU A 367 -22.31 -1.89 -4.83
C LEU A 367 -23.18 -1.93 -3.57
N THR A 368 -22.67 -1.43 -2.44
CA THR A 368 -23.44 -1.36 -1.19
C THR A 368 -24.66 -0.44 -1.32
N ALA A 369 -24.50 0.74 -1.92
CA ALA A 369 -25.60 1.68 -2.16
C ALA A 369 -26.66 1.11 -3.13
N LYS A 370 -26.24 0.29 -4.09
CA LYS A 370 -27.11 -0.44 -5.03
C LYS A 370 -27.76 -1.69 -4.39
N GLY A 371 -27.55 -1.96 -3.10
CA GLY A 371 -28.07 -3.14 -2.41
C GLY A 371 -27.41 -4.46 -2.84
N GLN A 372 -26.32 -4.39 -3.61
CA GLN A 372 -25.56 -5.55 -4.09
C GLN A 372 -24.58 -6.00 -3.00
N VAL A 373 -25.14 -6.51 -1.89
CA VAL A 373 -24.39 -7.04 -0.76
C VAL A 373 -24.67 -8.52 -0.59
N VAL A 374 -23.67 -9.27 -0.12
CA VAL A 374 -23.83 -10.62 0.38
C VAL A 374 -24.11 -10.49 1.88
N GLU A 375 -25.27 -10.98 2.33
CA GLU A 375 -25.51 -11.10 3.76
C GLU A 375 -24.40 -11.97 4.34
N PRO A 376 -23.69 -11.51 5.39
CA PRO A 376 -22.69 -12.33 6.04
C PRO A 376 -23.41 -13.59 6.48
N ARG A 377 -23.10 -14.72 5.82
CA ARG A 377 -23.68 -16.02 6.13
C ARG A 377 -23.49 -16.18 7.63
N SER A 378 -24.59 -16.11 8.38
CA SER A 378 -24.56 -16.34 9.81
C SER A 378 -24.02 -17.75 9.94
N GLY A 379 -22.73 -17.84 10.27
CA GLY A 379 -22.11 -19.13 10.56
C GLY A 379 -23.04 -19.84 11.55
N PRO A 380 -23.15 -21.17 11.49
CA PRO A 380 -24.02 -21.92 12.39
C PRO A 380 -23.84 -21.34 13.78
N ALA A 381 -24.91 -20.76 14.33
CA ALA A 381 -24.86 -19.97 15.55
C ALA A 381 -23.97 -20.73 16.52
N ALA A 382 -22.84 -20.11 16.90
CA ALA A 382 -21.81 -20.79 17.68
C ALA A 382 -22.53 -21.54 18.78
N ARG A 383 -22.57 -22.88 18.67
CA ARG A 383 -23.34 -23.69 19.62
C ARG A 383 -22.86 -23.23 20.99
N PRO A 384 -23.76 -22.84 21.89
CA PRO A 384 -23.37 -22.34 23.20
C PRO A 384 -22.31 -23.30 23.71
N ASN A 385 -21.16 -22.74 24.06
CA ASN A 385 -19.99 -23.52 24.44
C ASN A 385 -20.38 -24.23 25.74
N VAL A 386 -21.02 -25.38 25.62
CA VAL A 386 -21.31 -26.27 26.74
C VAL A 386 -19.94 -26.78 27.11
N HIS A 387 -19.25 -26.03 27.98
CA HIS A 387 -18.10 -26.56 28.66
C HIS A 387 -18.57 -27.86 29.30
N PRO A 388 -18.03 -29.02 28.90
CA PRO A 388 -18.26 -30.23 29.65
C PRO A 388 -17.79 -29.90 31.06
N ARG A 389 -18.74 -29.86 31.99
CA ARG A 389 -18.51 -29.62 33.41
C ARG A 389 -17.45 -30.65 33.79
N GLN A 390 -16.20 -30.21 33.97
CA GLN A 390 -15.16 -31.09 34.47
C GLN A 390 -15.65 -31.54 35.84
N HIS A 391 -16.07 -32.80 35.91
CA HIS A 391 -16.31 -33.47 37.17
C HIS A 391 -14.96 -33.49 37.87
N ILE A 392 -14.76 -32.56 38.81
CA ILE A 392 -13.66 -32.64 39.76
C ILE A 392 -14.03 -33.82 40.65
N GLU A 393 -13.52 -35.02 40.33
CA GLU A 393 -13.46 -36.10 41.29
C GLU A 393 -12.65 -35.60 42.49
N ARG A 394 -13.34 -35.43 43.63
CA ARG A 394 -12.67 -35.26 44.91
C ARG A 394 -11.90 -36.55 45.19
N PRO A 395 -10.59 -36.49 45.48
CA PRO A 395 -9.90 -37.64 46.03
C PRO A 395 -10.47 -37.90 47.41
N ASP A 396 -11.10 -39.06 47.60
CA ASP A 396 -11.55 -39.52 48.91
C ASP A 396 -10.33 -39.71 49.82
N GLU A 397 -10.34 -38.98 50.93
CA GLU A 397 -9.40 -39.10 52.04
C GLU A 397 -9.56 -40.47 52.70
N HIS A 398 -8.63 -41.39 52.42
CA HIS A 398 -8.38 -42.54 53.27
C HIS A 398 -7.54 -42.12 54.50
N ALA A 399 -8.23 -41.86 55.62
CA ALA A 399 -7.71 -42.05 56.96
C ALA A 399 -8.75 -42.93 57.69
N GLY A 400 -8.47 -44.14 58.19
CA GLY A 400 -7.25 -44.57 58.83
C GLY A 400 -7.29 -44.20 60.31
N HIS A 401 -8.16 -44.84 61.12
CA HIS A 401 -7.85 -45.10 62.53
C HIS A 401 -8.63 -46.28 63.11
N LYS A 402 -7.84 -47.17 63.74
CA LYS A 402 -8.23 -48.25 64.65
C LYS A 402 -8.76 -47.67 65.96
N HIS A 403 -9.80 -48.28 66.53
CA HIS A 403 -9.72 -49.00 67.81
C HIS A 403 -10.98 -49.82 68.06
#